data_AF-A0A944ZIL5-F1
#
_entry.id   AF-A0A944ZIL5-F1
#
_cell.length_a   1.000
_cell.length_b   1.000
_cell.length_c   1.000
_cell.angle_alpha   90.00
_cell.angle_beta   90.00
_cell.angle_gamma   90.00
#
_symmetry.space_group_name_H-M   'P 1'
#
loop_
_entity.id
_entity.type
_entity.pdbx_description
1 polymer ?
#
loop_
_entity_poly.entity_id
_entity_poly.type
_entity_poly.pdbx_seq_one_letter_code
_entity_poly.pdbx_strand_id
1 'polypeptide(L)'
;MNYLKTKKTLLILLSLILYWSTAFAAERGIKRVEIKTVSGETVGLYEESHALVIGVSDYTAGWPDLESVAKDVDLVSASLEGHGFNVVRVLNPTKRELSAAFGDFIDKYGYDPENRLLFYYSGHGYTQELHGR
;
A
#
# COMPACT_ATOMS: atom_id res chain seq x y z
N MET A 1 34.26 -29.68 35.84
CA MET A 1 33.37 -28.62 36.38
C MET A 1 33.39 -27.31 35.56
N ASN A 2 34.47 -26.97 34.84
CA ASN A 2 34.57 -25.71 34.08
C ASN A 2 33.76 -25.68 32.77
N TYR A 3 33.64 -26.80 32.05
CA TYR A 3 32.93 -26.88 30.77
C TYR A 3 31.44 -26.49 30.84
N LEU A 4 30.76 -26.89 31.92
CA LEU A 4 29.36 -26.56 32.14
C LEU A 4 29.15 -25.07 32.47
N LYS A 5 30.17 -24.43 33.07
CA LYS A 5 30.18 -23.01 33.40
C LYS A 5 30.34 -22.18 32.12
N THR A 6 31.27 -22.55 31.25
CA THR A 6 31.51 -21.85 29.96
C THR A 6 30.33 -21.94 29.00
N LYS A 7 29.63 -23.09 28.93
CA LYS A 7 28.40 -23.22 28.12
C LYS A 7 27.26 -22.33 28.63
N LYS A 8 27.09 -22.21 29.95
CA LYS A 8 26.09 -21.31 30.54
C LYS A 8 26.42 -19.85 30.23
N THR A 9 27.68 -19.44 30.30
CA THR A 9 28.08 -18.08 29.94
C THR A 9 27.85 -17.78 28.45
N LEU A 10 28.12 -18.75 27.57
CA LEU A 10 27.88 -18.60 26.13
C LEU A 10 26.39 -18.50 25.78
N LEU A 11 25.54 -19.29 26.45
CA LEU A 11 24.08 -19.23 26.29
C LEU A 11 23.51 -17.88 26.76
N ILE A 12 24.04 -17.33 27.86
CA ILE A 12 23.64 -16.00 28.36
C ILE A 12 24.03 -14.91 27.35
N LEU A 13 25.27 -14.93 26.84
CA LEU A 13 25.72 -13.98 25.82
C LEU A 13 24.89 -14.07 24.52
N LEU A 14 24.56 -15.28 24.07
CA LEU A 14 23.73 -15.48 22.88
C LEU A 14 22.31 -14.94 23.07
N SER A 15 21.72 -15.14 24.25
CA SER A 15 20.41 -14.55 24.58
C SER A 15 20.45 -13.03 24.61
N LEU A 16 21.49 -12.41 25.16
CA LEU A 16 21.67 -10.95 25.19
C LEU A 16 21.79 -10.35 23.77
N ILE A 17 22.45 -11.04 22.84
CA ILE A 17 22.56 -10.63 21.43
C ILE A 17 21.20 -10.74 20.71
N LEU A 18 20.44 -11.80 20.97
CA LEU A 18 19.09 -11.98 20.42
C LEU A 18 18.11 -10.92 20.95
N TYR A 19 18.19 -10.55 22.23
CA TYR A 19 17.39 -9.48 22.83
C TYR A 19 17.72 -8.07 22.27
N TRP A 20 18.94 -7.84 21.81
CA TRP A 20 19.31 -6.57 21.19
C TRP A 20 18.82 -6.46 19.73
N SER A 21 18.66 -7.61 19.07
CA SER A 21 18.25 -7.68 17.67
C SER A 21 16.79 -7.26 17.47
N THR A 22 15.92 -7.54 18.45
CA THR A 22 14.50 -7.12 18.43
C THR A 22 14.32 -5.61 18.62
N ALA A 23 15.28 -4.92 19.27
CA ALA A 23 15.22 -3.49 19.48
C ALA A 23 15.53 -2.67 18.21
N PHE A 24 16.40 -3.18 17.33
CA PHE A 24 16.79 -2.50 16.08
C PHE A 24 15.90 -2.82 14.86
N ALA A 25 14.99 -3.80 14.97
CA ALA A 25 14.03 -4.09 13.90
C ALA A 25 12.90 -3.04 13.82
N ALA A 26 12.70 -2.23 14.87
CA ALA A 26 11.60 -1.27 14.98
C ALA A 26 11.85 0.10 14.31
N GLU A 27 13.02 0.33 13.69
CA GLU A 27 13.37 1.65 13.12
C GLU A 27 13.30 1.73 11.58
N ARG A 28 12.73 0.72 10.91
CA ARG A 28 12.57 0.71 9.44
C ARG A 28 11.13 0.97 8.98
N GLY A 29 10.41 1.79 9.74
CA GLY A 29 9.10 2.33 9.35
C GLY A 29 9.20 3.85 9.22
N ILE A 30 8.51 4.40 8.22
CA ILE A 30 8.42 5.83 7.91
C ILE A 30 8.29 6.65 9.20
N LYS A 31 9.20 7.62 9.42
CA LYS A 31 9.00 8.65 10.46
C LYS A 31 7.68 9.33 10.15
N ARG A 32 6.66 9.10 10.99
CA ARG A 32 5.39 9.83 11.02
C ARG A 32 5.72 11.33 10.90
N VAL A 33 5.51 11.91 9.72
CA VAL A 33 5.68 13.36 9.51
C VAL A 33 4.45 14.00 10.11
N GLU A 34 4.52 14.39 11.39
CA GLU A 34 3.43 15.11 12.06
C GLU A 34 3.05 16.33 11.22
N ILE A 35 1.88 16.29 10.58
CA ILE A 35 1.32 17.49 9.97
C ILE A 35 0.77 18.31 11.12
N LYS A 36 1.27 19.54 11.26
CA LYS A 36 0.78 20.49 12.25
C LYS A 36 -0.07 21.53 11.55
N THR A 37 -1.25 21.80 12.10
CA THR A 37 -2.07 22.93 11.67
C THR A 37 -1.33 24.24 11.98
N VAL A 38 -1.83 25.36 11.44
CA VAL A 38 -1.29 26.70 11.73
C VAL A 38 -1.39 27.05 13.23
N SER A 39 -2.31 26.41 13.96
CA SER A 39 -2.47 26.52 15.42
C SER A 39 -1.56 25.58 16.24
N GLY A 40 -0.77 24.72 15.57
CA GLY A 40 0.14 23.78 16.21
C GLY A 40 -0.50 22.45 16.64
N GLU A 41 -1.76 22.21 16.30
CA GLU A 41 -2.41 20.92 16.54
C GLU A 41 -1.86 19.87 15.59
N THR A 42 -1.58 18.67 16.12
CA THR A 42 -1.17 17.54 15.29
C THR A 42 -2.42 17.00 14.63
N VAL A 43 -2.55 17.15 13.31
CA VAL A 43 -3.59 16.44 12.57
C VAL A 43 -3.14 14.98 12.49
N GLY A 44 -4.02 14.06 12.93
CA GLY A 44 -3.76 12.63 12.94
C GLY A 44 -3.18 12.18 11.61
N LEU A 45 -2.04 11.48 11.69
CA LEU A 45 -1.48 10.83 10.52
C LEU A 45 -2.24 9.54 10.29
N TYR A 46 -2.57 9.28 9.04
CA TYR A 46 -3.21 8.02 8.65
C TYR A 46 -2.45 6.83 9.24
N GLU A 47 -3.18 5.88 9.83
CA GLU A 47 -2.58 4.70 10.45
C GLU A 47 -2.01 3.75 9.39
N GLU A 48 -2.78 3.47 8.35
CA GLU A 48 -2.32 2.72 7.18
C GLU A 48 -2.59 3.47 5.87
N SER A 49 -1.81 3.15 4.84
CA SER A 49 -1.97 3.68 3.49
C SER A 49 -2.14 2.52 2.50
N HIS A 50 -3.26 2.50 1.80
CA HIS A 50 -3.59 1.47 0.82
C HIS A 50 -3.86 2.10 -0.53
N ALA A 51 -3.41 1.44 -1.60
CA ALA A 51 -3.71 1.88 -2.95
C ALA A 51 -4.27 0.74 -3.80
N LEU A 52 -5.33 1.03 -4.55
CA LEU A 52 -5.81 0.20 -5.64
C LEU A 52 -5.34 0.82 -6.96
N VAL A 53 -4.46 0.12 -7.67
CA VAL A 53 -3.85 0.57 -8.93
C VAL A 53 -4.40 -0.29 -10.06
N ILE A 54 -5.19 0.31 -10.93
CA ILE A 54 -5.90 -0.36 -12.01
C ILE A 54 -5.31 0.08 -13.36
N GLY A 55 -5.01 -0.89 -14.22
CA GLY A 55 -4.64 -0.65 -15.61
C GLY A 55 -5.54 -1.41 -16.56
N VAL A 56 -6.07 -0.74 -17.57
CA VAL A 56 -6.80 -1.36 -18.68
C VAL A 56 -6.09 -0.97 -19.99
N SER A 57 -5.48 -1.96 -20.64
CA SER A 57 -4.67 -1.81 -21.84
C SER A 57 -5.19 -2.60 -23.04
N ASP A 58 -5.88 -3.72 -22.80
CA ASP A 58 -6.38 -4.66 -23.82
C ASP A 58 -7.90 -4.50 -23.97
N TYR A 59 -8.32 -3.93 -25.10
CA TYR A 59 -9.70 -3.56 -25.35
C TYR A 59 -10.31 -4.35 -26.51
N THR A 60 -11.37 -5.11 -26.23
CA THR A 60 -12.01 -5.97 -27.23
C THR A 60 -13.24 -5.35 -27.92
N ALA A 61 -13.63 -4.12 -27.54
CA ALA A 61 -14.92 -3.52 -27.89
C ALA A 61 -14.79 -2.20 -28.68
N GLY A 62 -13.82 -2.13 -29.60
CA GLY A 62 -13.67 -1.02 -30.55
C GLY A 62 -12.83 0.16 -30.05
N TRP A 63 -12.31 0.09 -28.82
CA TRP A 63 -11.29 1.01 -28.35
C TRP A 63 -9.89 0.48 -28.73
N PRO A 64 -8.94 1.34 -29.14
CA PRO A 64 -7.57 0.92 -29.37
C PRO A 64 -6.88 0.47 -28.08
N ASP A 65 -5.97 -0.48 -28.19
CA ASP A 65 -5.13 -0.88 -27.06
C ASP A 65 -4.18 0.25 -26.62
N LEU A 66 -3.79 0.23 -25.34
CA LEU A 66 -2.92 1.22 -24.72
C LEU A 66 -1.64 0.56 -24.18
N GLU A 67 -0.61 0.48 -25.01
CA GLU A 67 0.65 -0.21 -24.67
C GLU A 67 1.38 0.38 -23.44
N SER A 68 1.19 1.68 -23.15
CA SER A 68 1.87 2.34 -22.02
C SER A 68 1.31 1.94 -20.65
N VAL A 69 0.05 1.49 -20.59
CA VAL A 69 -0.68 1.32 -19.33
C VAL A 69 -0.01 0.30 -18.41
N ALA A 70 0.51 -0.80 -18.94
CA ALA A 70 1.23 -1.79 -18.13
C ALA A 70 2.43 -1.16 -17.41
N LYS A 71 3.20 -0.32 -18.12
CA LYS A 71 4.34 0.41 -17.57
C LYS A 71 3.90 1.47 -16.56
N ASP A 72 2.78 2.15 -16.81
CA ASP A 72 2.23 3.13 -15.85
C ASP A 72 1.87 2.45 -14.52
N VAL A 73 1.19 1.30 -14.57
CA VAL A 73 0.87 0.51 -13.37
C VAL A 73 2.13 0.10 -12.62
N ASP A 74 3.18 -0.37 -13.32
CA ASP A 74 4.45 -0.74 -12.69
C ASP A 74 5.11 0.45 -11.98
N LEU A 75 5.24 1.59 -12.66
CA LEU A 75 5.91 2.78 -12.13
C LEU A 75 5.14 3.40 -10.96
N VAL A 76 3.81 3.48 -11.07
CA VAL A 76 2.95 4.02 -10.01
C VAL A 76 2.94 3.10 -8.81
N SER A 77 2.82 1.78 -9.00
CA SER A 77 2.87 0.81 -7.90
C SER A 77 4.19 0.90 -7.15
N ALA A 78 5.32 0.89 -7.86
CA ALA A 78 6.65 0.98 -7.25
C ALA A 78 6.84 2.30 -6.48
N SER A 79 6.34 3.42 -7.01
CA SER A 79 6.39 4.71 -6.31
C SER A 79 5.55 4.69 -5.03
N LEU A 80 4.32 4.17 -5.09
CA LEU A 80 3.42 4.08 -3.94
C LEU A 80 3.98 3.14 -2.86
N GLU A 81 4.48 1.97 -3.24
CA GLU A 81 5.17 1.05 -2.33
C GLU A 81 6.39 1.71 -1.68
N GLY A 82 7.19 2.44 -2.45
CA GLY A 82 8.31 3.24 -1.95
C GLY A 82 7.89 4.33 -0.95
N HIS A 83 6.64 4.78 -1.01
CA HIS A 83 6.01 5.71 -0.06
C HIS A 83 5.21 5.01 1.05
N GLY A 84 5.35 3.69 1.20
CA GLY A 84 4.74 2.92 2.29
C GLY A 84 3.28 2.57 2.09
N PHE A 85 2.77 2.63 0.85
CA PHE A 85 1.46 2.08 0.55
C PHE A 85 1.52 0.56 0.43
N ASN A 86 0.50 -0.12 0.93
CA ASN A 86 0.17 -1.46 0.49
C ASN A 86 -0.65 -1.38 -0.81
N VAL A 87 -0.08 -1.88 -1.91
CA VAL A 87 -0.65 -1.75 -3.25
C VAL A 87 -1.34 -3.04 -3.69
N VAL A 88 -2.60 -2.90 -4.14
CA VAL A 88 -3.35 -3.94 -4.85
C VAL A 88 -3.40 -3.56 -6.33
N ARG A 89 -2.89 -4.43 -7.19
CA ARG A 89 -2.85 -4.22 -8.65
C ARG A 89 -3.96 -5.00 -9.34
N VAL A 90 -4.65 -4.38 -10.29
CA VAL A 90 -5.68 -5.02 -11.12
C VAL A 90 -5.44 -4.66 -12.58
N LEU A 91 -5.28 -5.67 -13.44
CA LEU A 91 -4.98 -5.49 -14.87
C LEU A 91 -6.10 -6.06 -15.74
N ASN A 92 -6.48 -5.29 -16.76
CA ASN A 92 -7.52 -5.62 -17.74
C ASN A 92 -8.83 -6.20 -17.14
N PRO A 93 -9.38 -5.63 -16.05
CA PRO A 93 -10.64 -6.11 -15.50
C PRO A 93 -11.79 -5.87 -16.48
N THR A 94 -12.72 -6.81 -16.53
CA THR A 94 -14.07 -6.57 -17.04
C THR A 94 -14.78 -5.53 -16.17
N LYS A 95 -15.89 -4.96 -16.67
CA LYS A 95 -16.73 -4.03 -15.87
C LYS A 95 -17.14 -4.61 -14.51
N ARG A 96 -17.48 -5.91 -14.46
CA ARG A 96 -17.87 -6.58 -13.22
C ARG A 96 -16.70 -6.72 -12.25
N GLU A 97 -15.54 -7.13 -12.76
CA GLU A 97 -14.32 -7.25 -11.95
C GLU A 97 -13.82 -5.90 -11.46
N LEU A 98 -13.98 -4.84 -12.26
CA LEU A 98 -13.64 -3.48 -11.85
C LEU A 98 -14.51 -3.04 -10.67
N SER A 99 -15.85 -3.20 -10.78
CA SER A 99 -16.75 -2.89 -9.67
C SER A 99 -16.45 -3.73 -8.42
N ALA A 100 -16.16 -5.02 -8.58
CA ALA A 100 -15.78 -5.88 -7.48
C ALA A 100 -14.46 -5.42 -6.83
N ALA A 101 -13.44 -5.09 -7.61
CA ALA A 101 -12.15 -4.63 -7.11
C ALA A 101 -12.28 -3.37 -6.23
N PHE A 102 -13.12 -2.40 -6.62
CA PHE A 102 -13.41 -1.25 -5.77
C PHE A 102 -14.13 -1.65 -4.48
N GLY A 103 -15.18 -2.48 -4.57
CA GLY A 103 -15.94 -2.95 -3.42
C GLY A 103 -15.06 -3.71 -2.43
N ASP A 104 -14.38 -4.76 -2.90
CA ASP A 104 -13.50 -5.61 -2.10
C ASP A 104 -12.36 -4.80 -1.44
N PHE A 105 -11.82 -3.80 -2.15
CA PHE A 105 -10.77 -2.95 -1.61
C PHE A 105 -11.28 -2.04 -0.49
N ILE A 106 -12.45 -1.41 -0.67
CA ILE A 106 -13.09 -0.58 0.36
C ILE A 106 -13.52 -1.45 1.54
N ASP A 107 -14.10 -2.62 1.30
CA ASP A 107 -14.52 -3.53 2.36
C ASP A 107 -13.33 -4.03 3.19
N LYS A 108 -12.17 -4.16 2.57
CA LYS A 108 -10.96 -4.61 3.26
C LYS A 108 -10.28 -3.51 4.07
N TYR A 109 -10.25 -2.28 3.56
CA TYR A 109 -9.37 -1.23 4.09
C TYR A 109 -10.09 0.06 4.54
N GLY A 110 -11.36 0.23 4.19
CA GLY A 110 -12.10 1.49 4.32
C GLY A 110 -12.96 1.66 5.58
N TYR A 111 -13.07 0.63 6.41
CA TYR A 111 -13.86 0.71 7.66
C TYR A 111 -13.11 1.38 8.82
N ASP A 112 -11.79 1.49 8.72
CA ASP A 112 -11.00 2.27 9.67
C ASP A 112 -10.93 3.74 9.19
N PRO A 113 -11.48 4.70 9.96
CA PRO A 113 -11.47 6.11 9.57
C PRO A 113 -10.07 6.73 9.51
N GLU A 114 -9.08 6.12 10.15
CA GLU A 114 -7.70 6.58 10.11
C GLU A 114 -6.91 5.99 8.92
N ASN A 115 -7.52 5.10 8.12
CA ASN A 115 -6.89 4.61 6.90
C ASN A 115 -7.04 5.60 5.74
N ARG A 116 -5.96 5.76 4.97
CA ARG A 116 -6.02 6.43 3.67
C ARG A 116 -6.14 5.43 2.55
N LEU A 117 -7.19 5.60 1.74
CA LEU A 117 -7.38 4.88 0.49
C LEU A 117 -7.01 5.77 -0.70
N LEU A 118 -6.20 5.23 -1.61
CA LEU A 118 -5.88 5.85 -2.90
C LEU A 118 -6.37 4.94 -4.04
N PHE A 119 -6.98 5.55 -5.04
CA PHE A 119 -7.37 4.86 -6.26
C PHE A 119 -6.63 5.48 -7.43
N TYR A 120 -5.95 4.65 -8.22
CA TYR A 120 -5.32 5.03 -9.47
C TYR A 120 -5.91 4.19 -10.60
N TYR A 121 -6.26 4.83 -11.71
CA TYR A 121 -6.77 4.18 -12.90
C TYR A 121 -6.05 4.71 -14.13
N SER A 122 -5.53 3.81 -14.96
CA SER A 122 -4.97 4.12 -16.28
C SER A 122 -5.70 3.31 -17.36
N GLY A 123 -6.29 4.00 -18.33
CA GLY A 123 -7.10 3.43 -19.40
C GLY A 123 -7.92 4.50 -20.10
N HIS A 124 -8.76 4.09 -21.06
CA HIS A 124 -9.70 4.98 -21.74
C HIS A 124 -10.76 5.55 -20.80
N GLY A 125 -11.16 6.78 -21.08
CA GLY A 125 -12.29 7.47 -20.45
C GLY A 125 -13.30 7.92 -21.50
N TYR A 126 -14.57 8.04 -21.10
CA TYR A 126 -15.63 8.56 -21.94
C TYR A 126 -16.57 9.43 -21.11
N THR A 127 -16.97 10.58 -21.67
CA THR A 127 -17.92 11.49 -21.05
C THR A 127 -19.34 11.05 -21.39
N GLN A 128 -20.14 10.72 -20.37
CA GLN A 128 -21.56 10.43 -20.55
C GLN A 128 -22.39 11.70 -20.34
N GLU A 129 -23.13 12.12 -21.36
CA GLU A 129 -24.13 13.19 -21.20
C GLU A 129 -25.39 12.64 -20.53
N LEU A 130 -25.62 13.08 -19.29
CA LEU A 130 -26.86 12.80 -18.59
C LEU A 130 -27.91 13.80 -19.06
N HIS A 131 -28.77 13.39 -19.99
CA HIS A 131 -29.97 14.15 -20.30
C HIS A 131 -30.89 14.06 -19.07
N GLY A 132 -31.03 15.20 -18.38
CA GLY A 132 -31.89 15.33 -17.20
C GLY A 132 -33.31 14.84 -17.51
N ARG A 133 -33.89 14.10 -16.56
CA ARG A 133 -35.34 13.85 -16.54
C ARG A 133 -36.07 15.10 -16.11
#